data_AF-A0A7V8WGR5-F1
#
_entry.id   AF-A0A7V8WGR5-F1
#
_cell.length_a   1.000
_cell.length_b   1.000
_cell.length_c   1.000
_cell.angle_alpha   90.00
_cell.angle_beta   90.00
_cell.angle_gamma   90.00
#
_symmetry.space_group_name_H-M   'P 1'
#
loop_
_entity.id
_entity.type
_entity.pdbx_description
1 polymer ?
#
loop_
_entity_poly.entity_id
_entity_poly.type
_entity_poly.pdbx_seq_one_letter_code
_entity_poly.pdbx_strand_id
1 'polypeptide(L)'
;MRAQAFPNWNGERILPPVAPTSLDGAYAHCAAIAARHYENFPVASRLLPPAMRPHITAIYAFARTADDFADDEGRPADERLRLLKEWREKLHRTVRGQGETDPVFVALGVTMKQRDLPVQPFEDLLSAFEQDVTVQRYETWDQLLDYCRRSANPVGRLVLRVANVRDAGAEQASDALCTALQLTNFWQDFAADWHAGRLYVPREEFTAAGASERDLDAARMTPEWKTAMRACVTKTRALFDAGRPVTDAVRGRLRFELRATWLGGSRVLQKIQEGDYDTLHSRPKLTAADALRILPATLLWKNRT
;
A
#
# COMPACT_ATOMS: atom_id res chain seq x y z
N MET A 1 -19.60 -31.13 -28.21
CA MET A 1 -19.38 -31.90 -26.97
C MET A 1 -19.95 -31.10 -25.81
N ARG A 2 -20.98 -31.62 -25.14
CA ARG A 2 -21.66 -30.97 -24.00
C ARG A 2 -20.76 -31.10 -22.76
N ALA A 3 -20.28 -29.99 -22.23
CA ALA A 3 -19.60 -29.95 -20.94
C ALA A 3 -20.65 -29.96 -19.82
N GLN A 4 -20.58 -30.94 -18.93
CA GLN A 4 -21.41 -31.04 -17.73
C GLN A 4 -21.04 -29.95 -16.73
N ALA A 5 -22.06 -29.33 -16.14
CA ALA A 5 -21.94 -28.33 -15.08
C ALA A 5 -21.98 -29.02 -13.70
N PHE A 6 -21.13 -28.59 -12.77
CA PHE A 6 -21.28 -28.88 -11.34
C PHE A 6 -21.83 -27.62 -10.63
N PRO A 7 -22.84 -27.74 -9.75
CA PRO A 7 -23.46 -26.60 -9.08
C PRO A 7 -22.74 -26.19 -7.80
N ASN A 8 -22.75 -24.88 -7.49
CA ASN A 8 -22.55 -24.34 -6.15
C ASN A 8 -23.87 -23.76 -5.60
N TRP A 9 -23.93 -23.61 -4.28
CA TRP A 9 -25.13 -23.59 -3.44
C TRP A 9 -26.10 -22.38 -3.57
N ASN A 10 -25.95 -21.51 -4.58
CA ASN A 10 -26.81 -20.32 -4.79
C ASN A 10 -27.43 -20.18 -6.20
N GLY A 11 -27.27 -21.14 -7.10
CA GLY A 11 -28.06 -21.19 -8.35
C GLY A 11 -27.83 -20.07 -9.39
N GLU A 12 -26.93 -19.11 -9.13
CA GLU A 12 -26.55 -18.10 -10.11
C GLU A 12 -25.49 -18.65 -11.08
N ARG A 13 -25.80 -18.62 -12.38
CA ARG A 13 -24.81 -18.93 -13.43
C ARG A 13 -23.73 -17.85 -13.41
N ILE A 14 -22.58 -18.15 -12.83
CA ILE A 14 -21.36 -17.37 -13.04
C ILE A 14 -20.94 -17.60 -14.50
N LEU A 15 -21.25 -16.63 -15.36
CA LEU A 15 -20.64 -16.56 -16.68
C LEU A 15 -19.12 -16.43 -16.48
N PRO A 16 -18.28 -17.16 -17.24
CA PRO A 16 -16.85 -16.93 -17.18
C PRO A 16 -16.56 -15.45 -17.50
N PRO A 17 -15.60 -14.81 -16.83
CA PRO A 17 -15.25 -13.43 -17.14
C PRO A 17 -14.86 -13.36 -18.62
N VAL A 18 -15.67 -12.66 -19.42
CA VAL A 18 -15.36 -12.39 -20.81
C VAL A 18 -14.10 -11.53 -20.81
N ALA A 19 -13.01 -12.02 -21.40
CA ALA A 19 -11.81 -11.23 -21.59
C ALA A 19 -12.21 -9.92 -22.31
N PRO A 20 -12.01 -8.73 -21.71
CA PRO A 20 -12.39 -7.48 -22.34
C PRO A 20 -11.69 -7.33 -23.68
N THR A 21 -12.46 -7.32 -24.75
CA THR A 21 -11.99 -7.18 -26.13
C THR A 21 -11.60 -5.74 -26.49
N SER A 22 -11.82 -4.76 -25.59
CA SER A 22 -11.53 -3.34 -25.80
C SER A 22 -10.75 -2.72 -24.63
N LEU A 23 -10.01 -1.64 -24.91
CA LEU A 23 -9.27 -0.86 -23.92
C LEU A 23 -10.17 -0.31 -22.80
N ASP A 24 -11.37 0.16 -23.15
CA ASP A 24 -12.35 0.64 -22.16
C ASP A 24 -12.80 -0.51 -21.23
N GLY A 25 -12.99 -1.71 -21.79
CA GLY A 25 -13.27 -2.91 -20.99
C GLY A 25 -12.12 -3.26 -20.05
N ALA A 26 -10.87 -3.10 -20.48
CA ALA A 26 -9.69 -3.32 -19.64
C ALA A 26 -9.61 -2.33 -18.46
N TYR A 27 -9.84 -1.04 -18.71
CA TYR A 27 -9.91 -0.04 -17.63
C TYR A 27 -11.10 -0.29 -16.69
N ALA A 28 -12.27 -0.67 -17.21
CA ALA A 28 -13.43 -1.02 -16.39
C ALA A 28 -13.15 -2.24 -15.49
N HIS A 29 -12.42 -3.24 -16.00
CA HIS A 29 -11.97 -4.38 -15.21
C HIS A 29 -11.06 -3.94 -14.06
N CYS A 30 -10.06 -3.09 -14.34
CA CYS A 30 -9.18 -2.54 -13.31
C CYS A 30 -9.96 -1.74 -12.25
N ALA A 31 -10.93 -0.94 -12.68
CA ALA A 31 -11.80 -0.19 -11.77
C ALA A 31 -12.67 -1.10 -10.90
N ALA A 32 -13.14 -2.23 -11.45
CA ALA A 32 -13.90 -3.23 -10.69
C ALA A 32 -13.05 -3.92 -9.62
N ILE A 33 -11.78 -4.22 -9.90
CA ILE A 33 -10.82 -4.70 -8.88
C ILE A 33 -10.69 -3.63 -7.79
N ALA A 34 -10.38 -2.37 -8.16
CA ALA A 34 -10.23 -1.27 -7.22
C ALA A 34 -11.47 -1.00 -6.34
N ALA A 35 -12.68 -1.26 -6.85
CA ALA A 35 -13.92 -1.04 -6.11
C ALA A 35 -14.26 -2.15 -5.10
N ARG A 36 -13.70 -3.36 -5.26
CA ARG A 36 -13.98 -4.51 -4.40
C ARG A 36 -13.15 -4.51 -3.11
N HIS A 37 -11.99 -3.85 -3.13
CA HIS A 37 -11.07 -3.82 -2.02
C HIS A 37 -11.20 -2.49 -1.26
N TYR A 38 -11.48 -2.58 0.04
CA TYR A 38 -11.48 -1.44 0.93
C TYR A 38 -10.05 -1.14 1.35
N GLU A 39 -9.53 0.01 0.94
CA GLU A 39 -8.18 0.44 1.27
C GLU A 39 -8.21 1.68 2.16
N ASN A 40 -7.22 1.79 3.05
CA ASN A 40 -6.96 3.03 3.79
C ASN A 40 -6.43 4.16 2.86
N PHE A 41 -6.12 3.84 1.60
CA PHE A 41 -5.58 4.75 0.61
C PHE A 41 -6.50 4.99 -0.59
N PRO A 42 -6.44 6.19 -1.20
CA PRO A 42 -7.48 6.75 -2.05
C PRO A 42 -7.50 6.22 -3.48
N VAL A 43 -7.38 4.91 -3.69
CA VAL A 43 -7.42 4.30 -5.02
C VAL A 43 -8.74 4.63 -5.75
N ALA A 44 -9.83 4.80 -4.98
CA ALA A 44 -11.15 5.19 -5.48
C ALA A 44 -11.61 6.59 -4.99
N SER A 45 -10.71 7.45 -4.50
CA SER A 45 -11.12 8.74 -3.94
C SER A 45 -11.71 9.68 -5.00
N ARG A 46 -12.80 10.35 -4.64
CA ARG A 46 -13.40 11.41 -5.45
C ARG A 46 -12.52 12.66 -5.54
N LEU A 47 -11.52 12.81 -4.66
CA LEU A 47 -10.54 13.91 -4.74
C LEU A 47 -9.45 13.63 -5.77
N LEU A 48 -9.28 12.39 -6.24
CA LEU A 48 -8.44 12.16 -7.41
C LEU A 48 -9.06 12.85 -8.64
N PRO A 49 -8.29 13.68 -9.39
CA PRO A 49 -8.74 14.28 -10.64
C PRO A 49 -9.29 13.22 -11.60
N PRO A 50 -10.44 13.44 -12.27
CA PRO A 50 -11.06 12.45 -13.15
C PRO A 50 -10.12 11.84 -14.19
N ALA A 51 -9.24 12.65 -14.78
CA ALA A 51 -8.27 12.21 -15.78
C ALA A 51 -7.16 11.29 -15.23
N MET A 52 -6.94 11.26 -13.92
CA MET A 52 -5.95 10.36 -13.30
C MET A 52 -6.55 8.98 -12.98
N ARG A 53 -7.87 8.91 -12.73
CA ARG A 53 -8.51 7.71 -12.16
C ARG A 53 -8.26 6.43 -12.97
N PRO A 54 -8.40 6.40 -14.31
CA PRO A 54 -8.16 5.17 -15.07
C PRO A 54 -6.73 4.64 -14.90
N HIS A 55 -5.75 5.54 -14.82
CA HIS A 55 -4.35 5.19 -14.64
C HIS A 55 -4.07 4.68 -13.23
N ILE A 56 -4.61 5.37 -12.21
CA ILE A 56 -4.47 4.94 -10.82
C ILE A 56 -5.12 3.57 -10.60
N THR A 57 -6.30 3.32 -11.18
CA THR A 57 -6.95 2.01 -11.07
C THR A 57 -6.19 0.92 -11.80
N ALA A 58 -5.55 1.21 -12.95
CA ALA A 58 -4.71 0.23 -13.64
C ALA A 58 -3.45 -0.13 -12.83
N ILE A 59 -2.78 0.88 -12.25
CA ILE A 59 -1.63 0.68 -11.36
C ILE A 59 -2.03 -0.12 -10.13
N TYR A 60 -3.16 0.22 -9.51
CA TYR A 60 -3.67 -0.50 -8.35
C TYR A 60 -4.03 -1.94 -8.69
N ALA A 61 -4.74 -2.19 -9.79
CA ALA A 61 -5.10 -3.54 -10.20
C ALA A 61 -3.85 -4.40 -10.41
N PHE A 62 -2.79 -3.85 -11.00
CA PHE A 62 -1.50 -4.55 -11.10
C PHE A 62 -0.92 -4.93 -9.73
N ALA A 63 -0.83 -3.96 -8.81
CA ALA A 63 -0.25 -4.18 -7.50
C ALA A 63 -1.10 -5.15 -6.68
N ARG A 64 -2.43 -4.96 -6.66
CA ARG A 64 -3.36 -5.77 -5.89
C ARG A 64 -3.42 -7.21 -6.37
N THR A 65 -3.41 -7.45 -7.69
CA THR A 65 -3.37 -8.82 -8.20
C THR A 65 -2.07 -9.54 -7.84
N ALA A 66 -0.93 -8.83 -7.85
CA ALA A 66 0.33 -9.41 -7.40
C ALA A 66 0.34 -9.68 -5.88
N ASP A 67 -0.17 -8.74 -5.09
CA ASP A 67 -0.37 -8.86 -3.63
C ASP A 67 -1.27 -10.06 -3.29
N ASP A 68 -2.38 -10.25 -4.02
CA ASP A 68 -3.27 -11.42 -3.85
C ASP A 68 -2.54 -12.74 -4.10
N PHE A 69 -1.58 -12.81 -5.03
CA PHE A 69 -0.73 -14.00 -5.21
C PHE A 69 0.21 -14.18 -4.02
N ALA A 70 0.74 -13.08 -3.50
CA ALA A 70 1.61 -13.12 -2.34
C ALA A 70 0.84 -13.46 -1.08
N ASP A 71 -0.43 -13.13 -0.89
CA ASP A 71 -1.14 -13.37 0.38
C ASP A 71 -2.05 -14.62 0.38
N ASP A 72 -2.12 -15.37 -0.71
CA ASP A 72 -2.89 -16.63 -0.79
C ASP A 72 -2.24 -17.75 0.06
N GLU A 73 -2.46 -17.74 1.37
CA GLU A 73 -1.98 -18.75 2.32
C GLU A 73 -2.47 -20.17 2.01
N GLY A 74 -3.52 -20.31 1.18
CA GLY A 74 -3.99 -21.60 0.68
C GLY A 74 -3.04 -22.24 -0.33
N ARG A 75 -2.09 -21.47 -0.89
CA ARG A 75 -1.08 -21.96 -1.83
C ARG A 75 0.29 -22.14 -1.17
N PRO A 76 1.03 -23.20 -1.54
CA PRO A 76 2.44 -23.33 -1.21
C PRO A 76 3.27 -22.10 -1.65
N ALA A 77 4.32 -21.79 -0.89
CA ALA A 77 5.17 -20.63 -1.13
C ALA A 77 5.82 -20.65 -2.54
N ASP A 78 6.25 -21.81 -3.03
CA ASP A 78 6.83 -21.99 -4.36
C ASP A 78 5.82 -21.70 -5.48
N GLU A 79 4.55 -22.05 -5.27
CA GLU A 79 3.48 -21.70 -6.21
C GLU A 79 3.21 -20.20 -6.23
N ARG A 80 3.15 -19.54 -5.07
CA ARG A 80 2.99 -18.07 -4.96
C ARG A 80 4.12 -17.32 -5.67
N LEU A 81 5.36 -17.75 -5.45
CA LEU A 81 6.54 -17.20 -6.13
C LEU A 81 6.52 -17.45 -7.64
N ARG A 82 6.02 -18.60 -8.10
CA ARG A 82 5.83 -18.87 -9.54
C ARG A 82 4.83 -17.91 -10.16
N LEU A 83 3.69 -17.66 -9.52
CA LEU A 83 2.68 -16.70 -10.00
C LEU A 83 3.25 -15.28 -10.10
N LEU A 84 4.00 -14.83 -9.09
CA LEU A 84 4.68 -13.52 -9.11
C LEU A 84 5.70 -13.42 -10.26
N LYS A 85 6.46 -14.49 -10.52
CA LYS A 85 7.38 -14.55 -11.66
C LYS A 85 6.65 -14.46 -13.00
N GLU A 86 5.57 -15.22 -13.18
CA GLU A 86 4.74 -15.14 -14.40
C GLU A 86 4.15 -13.73 -14.59
N TRP A 87 3.78 -13.06 -13.50
CA TRP A 87 3.30 -11.68 -13.52
C TRP A 87 4.40 -10.68 -13.92
N ARG A 88 5.64 -10.87 -13.41
CA ARG A 88 6.82 -10.10 -13.85
C ARG A 88 7.10 -10.29 -15.35
N GLU A 89 6.97 -11.51 -15.87
CA GLU A 89 7.16 -11.77 -17.29
C GLU A 89 6.13 -11.04 -18.16
N LYS A 90 4.86 -10.98 -17.72
CA LYS A 90 3.80 -10.17 -18.38
C LYS A 90 4.16 -8.68 -18.39
N LEU A 91 4.68 -8.15 -17.29
CA LEU A 91 5.16 -6.75 -17.20
C LEU A 91 6.24 -6.48 -18.25
N HIS A 92 7.24 -7.34 -18.36
CA HIS A 92 8.31 -7.18 -19.35
C HIS A 92 7.81 -7.29 -20.79
N ARG A 93 6.87 -8.20 -21.09
CA ARG A 93 6.25 -8.29 -22.42
C ARG A 93 5.48 -7.00 -22.76
N THR A 94 4.73 -6.48 -21.81
CA THR A 94 4.01 -5.20 -21.92
C THR A 94 4.96 -4.04 -22.23
N VAL A 95 6.08 -3.94 -21.51
CA VAL A 95 7.11 -2.91 -21.73
C VAL A 95 7.75 -3.02 -23.12
N ARG A 96 7.96 -4.24 -23.63
CA ARG A 96 8.50 -4.49 -24.97
C ARG A 96 7.48 -4.25 -26.09
N GLY A 97 6.23 -3.92 -25.76
CA GLY A 97 5.13 -3.79 -26.74
C GLY A 97 4.71 -5.14 -27.34
N GLN A 98 5.07 -6.25 -26.69
CA GLN A 98 4.57 -7.57 -27.05
C GLN A 98 3.16 -7.66 -26.50
N GLY A 99 2.17 -7.73 -27.39
CA GLY A 99 0.76 -7.64 -27.01
C GLY A 99 0.39 -8.62 -25.90
N GLU A 100 -0.34 -8.11 -24.90
CA GLU A 100 -0.91 -8.90 -23.80
C GLU A 100 -2.44 -8.96 -23.92
N THR A 101 -3.02 -10.07 -23.48
CA THR A 101 -4.48 -10.25 -23.46
C THR A 101 -5.07 -10.11 -22.06
N ASP A 102 -4.22 -10.08 -21.04
CA ASP A 102 -4.63 -9.86 -19.66
C ASP A 102 -5.14 -8.40 -19.51
N PRO A 103 -6.36 -8.20 -19.00
CA PRO A 103 -6.98 -6.87 -18.92
C PRO A 103 -6.16 -5.86 -18.12
N VAL A 104 -5.49 -6.33 -17.07
CA VAL A 104 -4.66 -5.48 -16.23
C VAL A 104 -3.48 -4.95 -17.05
N PHE A 105 -2.81 -5.82 -17.82
CA PHE A 105 -1.67 -5.44 -18.64
C PHE A 105 -2.06 -4.63 -19.89
N VAL A 106 -3.24 -4.86 -20.47
CA VAL A 106 -3.78 -4.02 -21.56
C VAL A 106 -3.94 -2.56 -21.08
N ALA A 107 -4.61 -2.36 -19.94
CA ALA A 107 -4.80 -1.03 -19.36
C ALA A 107 -3.48 -0.42 -18.87
N LEU A 108 -2.63 -1.23 -18.23
CA LEU A 108 -1.34 -0.80 -17.70
C LEU A 108 -0.39 -0.36 -18.81
N GLY A 109 -0.27 -1.12 -19.91
CA GLY A 109 0.62 -0.78 -21.02
C GLY A 109 0.29 0.58 -21.65
N VAL A 110 -1.00 0.85 -21.87
CA VAL A 110 -1.44 2.18 -22.33
C VAL A 110 -1.15 3.27 -21.29
N THR A 111 -1.40 2.99 -20.02
CA THR A 111 -1.10 3.91 -18.91
C THR A 111 0.38 4.25 -18.82
N MET A 112 1.26 3.25 -18.87
CA MET A 112 2.72 3.41 -18.84
C MET A 112 3.19 4.29 -19.99
N LYS A 113 2.68 4.07 -21.21
CA LYS A 113 3.02 4.88 -22.38
C LYS A 113 2.50 6.32 -22.28
N GLN A 114 1.24 6.51 -21.89
CA GLN A 114 0.62 7.85 -21.84
C GLN A 114 1.18 8.73 -20.71
N ARG A 115 1.65 8.12 -19.61
CA ARG A 115 2.16 8.83 -18.43
C ARG A 115 3.68 8.73 -18.29
N ASP A 116 4.35 8.07 -19.24
CA ASP A 116 5.78 7.84 -19.25
C ASP A 116 6.25 7.29 -17.88
N LEU A 117 5.62 6.17 -17.49
CA LEU A 117 5.90 5.49 -16.23
C LEU A 117 7.11 4.57 -16.41
N PRO A 118 8.15 4.71 -15.58
CA PRO A 118 9.26 3.78 -15.60
C PRO A 118 8.80 2.39 -15.15
N VAL A 119 9.49 1.34 -15.63
CA VAL A 119 9.21 -0.04 -15.21
C VAL A 119 9.67 -0.32 -13.77
N GLN A 120 10.73 0.35 -13.31
CA GLN A 120 11.38 0.05 -12.03
C GLN A 120 10.44 0.06 -10.82
N PRO A 121 9.53 1.04 -10.63
CA PRO A 121 8.54 1.01 -9.54
C PRO A 121 7.68 -0.27 -9.50
N PHE A 122 7.35 -0.83 -10.66
CA PHE A 122 6.56 -2.06 -10.73
C PHE A 122 7.39 -3.29 -10.36
N GLU A 123 8.67 -3.31 -10.75
CA GLU A 123 9.62 -4.35 -10.32
C GLU A 123 9.87 -4.31 -8.82
N ASP A 124 10.00 -3.11 -8.27
CA ASP A 124 10.19 -2.89 -6.83
C ASP A 124 8.99 -3.47 -6.05
N LEU A 125 7.76 -3.19 -6.49
CA LEU A 125 6.54 -3.78 -5.90
C LEU A 125 6.56 -5.31 -5.96
N LEU A 126 6.87 -5.89 -7.12
CA LEU A 126 6.95 -7.35 -7.26
C LEU A 126 8.01 -7.96 -6.35
N SER A 127 9.16 -7.29 -6.21
CA SER A 127 10.22 -7.73 -5.29
C SER A 127 9.79 -7.67 -3.83
N ALA A 128 8.96 -6.70 -3.43
CA ALA A 128 8.40 -6.66 -2.08
C ALA A 128 7.40 -7.80 -1.85
N PHE A 129 6.51 -8.07 -2.81
CA PHE A 129 5.56 -9.18 -2.72
C PHE A 129 6.27 -10.55 -2.65
N GLU A 130 7.37 -10.74 -3.39
CA GLU A 130 8.22 -11.93 -3.27
C GLU A 130 8.85 -12.05 -1.87
N GLN A 131 9.26 -10.91 -1.29
CA GLN A 131 9.80 -10.88 0.06
C GLN A 131 8.73 -11.22 1.11
N ASP A 132 7.49 -10.75 0.97
CA ASP A 132 6.40 -11.04 1.91
C ASP A 132 6.06 -12.54 2.00
N VAL A 133 6.38 -13.32 0.96
CA VAL A 133 6.27 -14.79 0.99
C VAL A 133 7.30 -15.43 1.93
N THR A 134 8.47 -14.81 2.11
CA THR A 134 9.66 -15.46 2.70
C THR A 134 10.16 -14.81 3.98
N VAL A 135 9.83 -13.56 4.26
CA VAL A 135 10.36 -12.78 5.40
C VAL A 135 9.24 -12.40 6.36
N GLN A 136 9.37 -12.82 7.62
CA GLN A 136 8.40 -12.51 8.69
C GLN A 136 8.99 -11.67 9.83
N ARG A 137 10.31 -11.44 9.83
CA ARG A 137 11.05 -10.71 10.87
C ARG A 137 12.08 -9.79 10.23
N TYR A 138 12.29 -8.65 10.84
CA TYR A 138 13.31 -7.67 10.46
C TYR A 138 14.32 -7.53 11.59
N GLU A 139 15.61 -7.58 11.28
CA GLU A 139 16.67 -7.42 12.28
C GLU A 139 16.86 -5.95 12.64
N THR A 140 16.86 -5.11 11.61
CA THR A 140 17.23 -3.70 11.71
C THR A 140 16.18 -2.79 11.09
N TRP A 141 16.17 -1.54 11.56
CA TRP A 141 15.36 -0.47 10.99
C TRP A 141 15.68 -0.26 9.50
N ASP A 142 16.95 -0.38 9.12
CA ASP A 142 17.36 -0.26 7.73
C ASP A 142 16.79 -1.36 6.83
N GLN A 143 16.68 -2.60 7.32
CA GLN A 143 16.00 -3.67 6.57
C GLN A 143 14.51 -3.38 6.39
N LEU A 144 13.85 -2.84 7.43
CA LEU A 144 12.44 -2.45 7.33
C LEU A 144 12.25 -1.27 6.36
N LEU A 145 13.15 -0.29 6.37
CA LEU A 145 13.13 0.82 5.41
C LEU A 145 13.41 0.35 3.98
N ASP A 146 14.30 -0.62 3.78
CA ASP A 146 14.56 -1.22 2.47
C ASP A 146 13.31 -1.93 1.93
N TYR A 147 12.56 -2.62 2.80
CA TYR A 147 11.25 -3.16 2.45
C TYR A 147 10.28 -2.04 2.04
N CYS A 148 10.11 -0.99 2.85
CA CYS A 148 9.22 0.14 2.51
C CYS A 148 9.63 0.85 1.20
N ARG A 149 10.93 0.90 0.89
CA ARG A 149 11.45 1.42 -0.38
C ARG A 149 10.91 0.67 -1.59
N ARG A 150 10.56 -0.61 -1.42
CA ARG A 150 10.04 -1.48 -2.47
C ARG A 150 8.52 -1.69 -2.40
N SER A 151 7.93 -1.72 -1.21
CA SER A 151 6.49 -1.98 -1.03
C SER A 151 5.61 -0.73 -1.11
N ALA A 152 6.12 0.43 -0.67
CA ALA A 152 5.30 1.63 -0.48
C ALA A 152 5.73 2.80 -1.39
N ASN A 153 7.03 3.12 -1.41
CA ASN A 153 7.56 4.27 -2.15
C ASN A 153 7.22 4.26 -3.64
N PRO A 154 7.27 3.10 -4.35
CA PRO A 154 6.93 3.03 -5.77
C PRO A 154 5.54 3.58 -6.09
N VAL A 155 4.55 3.36 -5.22
CA VAL A 155 3.18 3.85 -5.40
C VAL A 155 3.14 5.38 -5.45
N GLY A 156 3.81 6.05 -4.50
CA GLY A 156 3.90 7.51 -4.46
C GLY A 156 4.57 8.10 -5.70
N ARG A 157 5.69 7.50 -6.12
CA ARG A 157 6.40 7.89 -7.35
C ARG A 157 5.51 7.77 -8.58
N LEU A 158 4.77 6.67 -8.71
CA LEU A 158 3.83 6.45 -9.81
C LEU A 158 2.67 7.47 -9.79
N VAL A 159 2.11 7.79 -8.61
CA VAL A 159 1.09 8.85 -8.46
C VAL A 159 1.62 10.20 -8.92
N LEU A 160 2.85 10.57 -8.55
CA LEU A 160 3.48 11.82 -9.01
C LEU A 160 3.66 11.84 -10.53
N ARG A 161 4.09 10.73 -11.14
CA ARG A 161 4.23 10.61 -12.60
C ARG A 161 2.87 10.77 -13.31
N VAL A 162 1.82 10.13 -12.81
CA VAL A 162 0.45 10.30 -13.33
C VAL A 162 -0.04 11.74 -13.18
N ALA A 163 0.36 12.43 -12.10
CA ALA A 163 0.09 13.85 -11.86
C ALA A 163 1.00 14.81 -12.65
N ASN A 164 1.90 14.27 -13.50
CA ASN A 164 2.89 15.02 -14.27
C ASN A 164 3.86 15.85 -13.41
N VAL A 165 4.22 15.35 -12.23
CA VAL A 165 5.27 15.90 -11.36
C VAL A 165 6.55 15.08 -11.55
N ARG A 166 7.65 15.76 -11.88
CA ARG A 166 8.96 15.17 -12.21
C ARG A 166 10.10 15.81 -11.41
N ASP A 167 9.78 16.33 -10.23
CA ASP A 167 10.73 16.98 -9.34
C ASP A 167 11.34 15.98 -8.36
N ALA A 168 12.66 15.96 -8.25
CA ALA A 168 13.37 15.02 -7.38
C ALA A 168 13.10 15.27 -5.89
N GLY A 169 12.91 16.54 -5.49
CA GLY A 169 12.55 16.89 -4.13
C GLY A 169 11.14 16.42 -3.76
N ALA A 170 10.19 16.56 -4.68
CA ALA A 170 8.84 16.02 -4.54
C ALA A 170 8.85 14.48 -4.47
N GLU A 171 9.69 13.82 -5.25
CA GLU A 171 9.85 12.35 -5.21
C GLU A 171 10.39 11.90 -3.84
N GLN A 172 11.45 12.54 -3.34
CA GLN A 172 12.00 12.23 -2.02
C GLN A 172 11.00 12.48 -0.88
N ALA A 173 10.23 13.58 -0.95
CA ALA A 173 9.18 13.85 0.01
C ALA A 173 8.02 12.82 -0.10
N SER A 174 7.70 12.37 -1.31
CA SER A 174 6.71 11.31 -1.52
C SER A 174 7.18 10.00 -0.89
N ASP A 175 8.44 9.62 -1.08
CA ASP A 175 9.02 8.42 -0.49
C ASP A 175 8.93 8.47 1.04
N ALA A 176 9.29 9.60 1.65
CA ALA A 176 9.18 9.78 3.09
C ALA A 176 7.72 9.63 3.58
N LEU A 177 6.76 10.24 2.88
CA LEU A 177 5.35 10.12 3.22
C LEU A 177 4.83 8.68 3.06
N CYS A 178 5.15 8.01 1.94
CA CYS A 178 4.75 6.62 1.68
C CYS A 178 5.34 5.66 2.71
N THR A 179 6.63 5.80 3.04
CA THR A 179 7.26 5.03 4.10
C THR A 179 6.58 5.29 5.46
N ALA A 180 6.31 6.57 5.81
CA ALA A 180 5.66 6.91 7.07
C ALA A 180 4.26 6.27 7.20
N LEU A 181 3.50 6.29 6.11
CA LEU A 181 2.18 5.68 6.02
C LEU A 181 2.23 4.16 6.16
N GLN A 182 3.19 3.50 5.50
CA GLN A 182 3.38 2.06 5.60
C GLN A 182 3.74 1.64 7.04
N LEU A 183 4.71 2.33 7.65
CA LEU A 183 5.09 2.07 9.03
C LEU A 183 3.91 2.31 9.99
N THR A 184 3.10 3.35 9.74
CA THR A 184 1.89 3.61 10.52
C THR A 184 0.90 2.45 10.47
N ASN A 185 0.72 1.82 9.31
CA ASN A 185 -0.10 0.61 9.19
C ASN A 185 0.47 -0.51 10.06
N PHE A 186 1.77 -0.79 10.00
CA PHE A 186 2.39 -1.82 10.85
C PHE A 186 2.20 -1.58 12.35
N TRP A 187 2.29 -0.33 12.80
CA TRP A 187 2.06 -0.02 14.22
C TRP A 187 0.59 -0.15 14.60
N GLN A 188 -0.31 0.22 13.68
CA GLN A 188 -1.75 0.12 13.87
C GLN A 188 -2.23 -1.34 13.89
N ASP A 189 -1.70 -2.17 12.98
CA ASP A 189 -2.10 -3.57 12.75
C ASP A 189 -1.24 -4.58 13.53
N PHE A 190 -0.38 -4.10 14.44
CA PHE A 190 0.57 -4.87 15.23
C PHE A 190 0.03 -6.21 15.78
N ALA A 191 -1.16 -6.21 16.39
CA ALA A 191 -1.78 -7.43 16.92
C ALA A 191 -2.15 -8.43 15.82
N ALA A 192 -2.74 -7.94 14.72
CA ALA A 192 -3.15 -8.78 13.60
C ALA A 192 -1.94 -9.38 12.89
N ASP A 193 -0.91 -8.56 12.67
CA ASP A 193 0.37 -9.01 12.09
C ASP A 193 1.02 -10.08 12.97
N TRP A 194 1.07 -9.86 14.29
CA TRP A 194 1.61 -10.84 15.24
C TRP A 194 0.86 -12.18 15.17
N HIS A 195 -0.48 -12.14 15.14
CA HIS A 195 -1.30 -13.35 15.01
C HIS A 195 -1.12 -14.07 13.66
N ALA A 196 -0.81 -13.33 12.59
CA ALA A 196 -0.41 -13.87 11.30
C ALA A 196 1.06 -14.33 11.26
N GLY A 197 1.76 -14.33 12.39
CA GLY A 197 3.15 -14.75 12.50
C GLY A 197 4.15 -13.74 11.95
N ARG A 198 3.76 -12.48 11.72
CA ARG A 198 4.62 -11.39 11.23
C ARG A 198 4.94 -10.40 12.36
N LEU A 199 6.14 -9.81 12.33
CA LEU A 199 6.53 -8.75 13.26
C LEU A 199 7.42 -7.75 12.53
N TYR A 200 6.86 -6.56 12.31
CA TYR A 200 7.54 -5.46 11.61
C TYR A 200 8.38 -4.57 12.54
N VAL A 201 8.12 -4.57 13.85
CA VAL A 201 9.02 -3.89 14.80
C VAL A 201 10.37 -4.62 14.74
N PRO A 202 11.47 -3.95 14.31
CA PRO A 202 12.74 -4.64 14.14
C PRO A 202 13.31 -5.17 15.45
N ARG A 203 14.08 -6.26 15.39
CA ARG A 203 14.70 -6.88 16.56
C ARG A 203 15.55 -5.91 17.37
N GLU A 204 16.33 -5.06 16.69
CA GLU A 204 17.18 -4.07 17.36
C GLU A 204 16.37 -3.11 18.24
N GLU A 205 15.16 -2.72 17.84
CA GLU A 205 14.33 -1.76 18.57
C GLU A 205 13.80 -2.36 19.87
N PHE A 206 13.21 -3.55 19.80
CA PHE A 206 12.63 -4.17 20.99
C PHE A 206 13.70 -4.77 21.90
N THR A 207 14.82 -5.26 21.36
CA THR A 207 15.94 -5.75 22.17
C THR A 207 16.61 -4.61 22.93
N ALA A 208 16.83 -3.45 22.28
CA ALA A 208 17.39 -2.28 22.95
C ALA A 208 16.51 -1.76 24.10
N ALA A 209 15.19 -1.97 24.00
CA ALA A 209 14.24 -1.65 25.07
C ALA A 209 14.12 -2.74 26.14
N GLY A 210 14.74 -3.92 25.97
CA GLY A 210 14.63 -5.06 26.87
C GLY A 210 13.39 -5.94 26.69
N ALA A 211 12.65 -5.75 25.60
CA ALA A 211 11.45 -6.52 25.28
C ALA A 211 11.77 -7.86 24.61
N SER A 212 10.82 -8.81 24.70
CA SER A 212 10.94 -10.13 24.07
C SER A 212 9.65 -10.53 23.34
N GLU A 213 9.79 -11.30 22.26
CA GLU A 213 8.65 -11.94 21.57
C GLU A 213 7.82 -12.83 22.52
N ARG A 214 8.43 -13.39 23.57
CA ARG A 214 7.71 -14.18 24.60
C ARG A 214 6.65 -13.40 25.36
N ASP A 215 6.79 -12.07 25.43
CA ASP A 215 5.76 -11.23 26.03
C ASP A 215 4.54 -11.14 25.13
N LEU A 216 4.75 -11.06 23.81
CA LEU A 216 3.67 -11.05 22.83
C LEU A 216 2.97 -12.41 22.73
N ASP A 217 3.71 -13.53 22.84
CA ASP A 217 3.14 -14.88 22.96
C ASP A 217 2.16 -14.97 24.14
N ALA A 218 2.47 -14.27 25.23
CA ALA A 218 1.64 -14.21 26.42
C ALA A 218 0.61 -13.07 26.39
N ALA A 219 0.42 -12.43 25.24
CA ALA A 219 -0.45 -11.26 25.05
C ALA A 219 -0.16 -10.14 26.06
N ARG A 220 1.12 -9.80 26.29
CA ARG A 220 1.54 -8.74 27.21
C ARG A 220 2.24 -7.60 26.48
N MET A 221 1.64 -6.42 26.56
CA MET A 221 2.27 -5.15 26.18
C MET A 221 3.02 -4.56 27.39
N THR A 222 4.25 -5.02 27.61
CA THR A 222 5.09 -4.59 28.74
C THR A 222 5.61 -3.15 28.58
N PRO A 223 6.12 -2.50 29.65
CA PRO A 223 6.76 -1.19 29.54
C PRO A 223 7.91 -1.13 28.51
N GLU A 224 8.66 -2.23 28.36
CA GLU A 224 9.74 -2.39 27.40
C GLU A 224 9.19 -2.39 25.96
N TRP A 225 8.11 -3.12 25.70
CA TRP A 225 7.44 -3.10 24.39
C TRP A 225 6.85 -1.73 24.06
N LYS A 226 6.24 -1.05 25.03
CA LYS A 226 5.76 0.34 24.85
C LYS A 226 6.90 1.30 24.52
N THR A 227 8.08 1.07 25.10
CA THR A 227 9.29 1.85 24.80
C THR A 227 9.76 1.60 23.36
N ALA A 228 9.79 0.34 22.92
CA ALA A 228 10.13 -0.02 21.54
C ALA A 228 9.14 0.59 20.52
N MET A 229 7.83 0.47 20.78
CA MET A 229 6.78 1.04 19.93
C MET A 229 6.87 2.58 19.89
N ARG A 230 7.20 3.23 21.02
CA ARG A 230 7.43 4.68 21.06
C ARG A 230 8.63 5.10 20.18
N ALA A 231 9.71 4.34 20.18
CA ALA A 231 10.87 4.60 19.32
C ALA A 231 10.47 4.52 17.84
N CYS A 232 9.76 3.46 17.44
CA CYS A 232 9.24 3.28 16.09
C CYS A 232 8.30 4.42 15.65
N VAL A 233 7.35 4.80 16.51
CA VAL A 233 6.43 5.92 16.26
C VAL A 233 7.19 7.26 16.13
N THR A 234 8.26 7.45 16.91
CA THR A 234 9.08 8.67 16.84
C THR A 234 9.81 8.78 15.51
N LYS A 235 10.47 7.70 15.06
CA LYS A 235 11.11 7.63 13.75
C LYS A 235 10.10 7.84 12.61
N THR A 236 8.91 7.26 12.73
CA THR A 236 7.82 7.40 11.74
C THR A 236 7.33 8.84 11.64
N ARG A 237 7.27 9.57 12.76
CA ARG A 237 6.84 10.98 12.78
C ARG A 237 7.82 11.90 12.05
N ALA A 238 9.12 11.65 12.18
CA ALA A 238 10.15 12.38 11.42
C ALA A 238 9.97 12.19 9.90
N LEU A 239 9.53 11.00 9.47
CA LEU A 239 9.22 10.74 8.06
C LEU A 239 7.96 11.49 7.57
N PHE A 240 6.92 11.63 8.42
CA PHE A 240 5.80 12.51 8.08
C PHE A 240 6.27 13.96 7.90
N ASP A 241 7.12 14.47 8.78
CA ASP A 241 7.66 15.83 8.67
C ASP A 241 8.47 16.00 7.38
N ALA A 242 9.36 15.05 7.07
CA ALA A 242 10.14 15.02 5.83
C ALA A 242 9.26 14.88 4.57
N GLY A 243 8.13 14.16 4.67
CA GLY A 243 7.22 13.95 3.56
C GLY A 243 6.20 15.07 3.35
N ARG A 244 6.00 15.95 4.33
CA ARG A 244 5.06 17.07 4.26
C ARG A 244 5.19 17.92 2.97
N PRO A 245 6.39 18.25 2.46
CA PRO A 245 6.54 19.08 1.25
C PRO A 245 5.86 18.53 -0.01
N VAL A 246 5.68 17.20 -0.14
CA VAL A 246 5.01 16.60 -1.32
C VAL A 246 3.58 17.12 -1.47
N THR A 247 2.92 17.44 -0.36
CA THR A 247 1.56 17.96 -0.34
C THR A 247 1.45 19.29 -1.06
N ASP A 248 2.50 20.10 -1.06
CA ASP A 248 2.54 21.42 -1.69
C ASP A 248 3.18 21.38 -3.10
N ALA A 249 3.86 20.29 -3.44
CA ALA A 249 4.44 20.04 -4.77
C ALA A 249 3.40 19.68 -5.85
N VAL A 250 2.22 19.18 -5.43
CA VAL A 250 1.11 18.84 -6.33
C VAL A 250 0.05 19.94 -6.40
N ARG A 251 -0.79 19.91 -7.44
CA ARG A 251 -1.81 20.95 -7.70
C ARG A 251 -3.24 20.41 -7.66
N GLY A 252 -4.19 21.33 -7.61
CA GLY A 252 -5.62 21.03 -7.74
C GLY A 252 -6.15 20.13 -6.63
N ARG A 253 -6.98 19.15 -6.99
CA ARG A 253 -7.64 18.26 -6.03
C ARG A 253 -6.68 17.27 -5.36
N LEU A 254 -5.63 16.83 -6.06
CA LEU A 254 -4.61 15.91 -5.53
C LEU A 254 -3.90 16.48 -4.30
N ARG A 255 -3.68 17.80 -4.27
CA ARG A 255 -3.13 18.49 -3.09
C ARG A 255 -3.96 18.27 -1.83
N PHE A 256 -5.29 18.38 -1.94
CA PHE A 256 -6.17 18.18 -0.80
C PHE A 256 -6.21 16.71 -0.37
N GLU A 257 -6.16 15.78 -1.34
CA GLU A 257 -6.01 14.36 -1.05
C GLU A 257 -4.74 14.10 -0.22
N LEU A 258 -3.56 14.51 -0.70
CA LEU A 258 -2.30 14.27 0.01
C LEU A 258 -2.25 14.93 1.39
N ARG A 259 -2.84 16.13 1.55
CA ARG A 259 -2.98 16.79 2.86
C ARG A 259 -3.85 15.99 3.80
N ALA A 260 -5.00 15.50 3.33
CA ALA A 260 -5.88 14.65 4.12
C ALA A 260 -5.20 13.32 4.50
N THR A 261 -4.46 12.70 3.57
CA THR A 261 -3.68 11.49 3.83
C THR A 261 -2.61 11.74 4.90
N TRP A 262 -1.85 12.83 4.78
CA TRP A 262 -0.83 13.21 5.76
C TRP A 262 -1.43 13.42 7.16
N LEU A 263 -2.55 14.15 7.25
CA LEU A 263 -3.27 14.42 8.50
C LEU A 263 -3.86 13.14 9.10
N GLY A 264 -4.44 12.28 8.27
CA GLY A 264 -5.00 11.00 8.68
C GLY A 264 -3.94 10.07 9.28
N GLY A 265 -2.83 9.86 8.56
CA GLY A 265 -1.71 9.05 9.04
C GLY A 265 -1.10 9.60 10.33
N SER A 266 -0.84 10.91 10.38
CA SER A 266 -0.34 11.57 11.59
C SER A 266 -1.30 11.43 12.78
N ARG A 267 -2.62 11.47 12.52
CA ARG A 267 -3.64 11.27 13.55
C ARG A 267 -3.64 9.83 14.08
N VAL A 268 -3.42 8.82 13.23
CA VAL A 268 -3.28 7.44 13.69
C VAL A 268 -2.09 7.31 14.65
N LEU A 269 -0.93 7.88 14.33
CA LEU A 269 0.22 7.89 15.25
C LEU A 269 -0.09 8.60 16.57
N GLN A 270 -0.84 9.70 16.53
CA GLN A 270 -1.28 10.38 17.75
C GLN A 270 -2.19 9.48 18.59
N LYS A 271 -3.10 8.71 17.97
CA LYS A 271 -3.98 7.79 18.68
C LYS A 271 -3.22 6.61 19.28
N ILE A 272 -2.17 6.11 18.61
CA ILE A 272 -1.26 5.11 19.18
C ILE A 272 -0.66 5.65 20.49
N GLN A 273 -0.18 6.90 20.47
CA GLN A 273 0.37 7.55 21.65
C GLN A 273 -0.69 7.80 22.74
N GLU A 274 -1.91 8.21 22.38
CA GLU A 274 -3.04 8.38 23.32
C GLU A 274 -3.44 7.06 23.99
N GLY A 275 -3.28 5.94 23.28
CA GLY A 275 -3.48 4.58 23.78
C GLY A 275 -2.26 4.00 24.52
N ASP A 276 -1.33 4.84 24.96
CA ASP A 276 -0.08 4.44 25.65
C ASP A 276 0.71 3.36 24.89
N TYR A 277 0.71 3.47 23.55
CA TYR A 277 1.41 2.58 22.62
C TYR A 277 0.95 1.11 22.67
N ASP A 278 -0.21 0.82 23.27
CA ASP A 278 -0.77 -0.53 23.37
C ASP A 278 -1.65 -0.89 22.16
N THR A 279 -0.98 -1.19 21.06
CA THR A 279 -1.64 -1.65 19.82
C THR A 279 -1.82 -3.16 19.75
N LEU A 280 -1.31 -3.90 20.75
CA LEU A 280 -1.55 -5.33 20.90
C LEU A 280 -2.98 -5.61 21.36
N HIS A 281 -3.49 -4.80 22.30
CA HIS A 281 -4.86 -4.98 22.82
C HIS A 281 -5.90 -4.10 22.12
N SER A 282 -5.48 -2.96 21.56
CA SER A 282 -6.41 -2.01 20.97
C SER A 282 -5.88 -1.44 19.66
N ARG A 283 -6.54 -1.81 18.56
CA ARG A 283 -6.25 -1.23 17.24
C ARG A 283 -6.77 0.21 17.17
N PRO A 284 -5.92 1.24 17.00
CA PRO A 284 -6.39 2.61 16.84
C PRO A 284 -7.12 2.75 15.50
N LYS A 285 -8.27 3.43 15.49
CA LYS A 285 -9.06 3.68 14.28
C LYS A 285 -9.42 5.16 14.17
N LEU A 286 -9.36 5.71 12.97
CA LEU A 286 -9.94 7.02 12.71
C LEU A 286 -11.46 6.93 12.86
N THR A 287 -12.05 7.90 13.55
CA THR A 287 -13.50 7.98 13.76
C THR A 287 -14.09 9.18 13.03
N ALA A 288 -15.42 9.29 13.00
CA ALA A 288 -16.11 10.47 12.47
C ALA A 288 -15.66 11.78 13.17
N ALA A 289 -15.33 11.71 14.46
CA ALA A 289 -14.81 12.86 15.20
C ALA A 289 -13.41 13.28 14.72
N ASP A 290 -12.58 12.32 14.31
CA ASP A 290 -11.28 12.62 13.71
C ASP A 290 -11.47 13.28 12.33
N ALA A 291 -12.46 12.84 11.54
CA ALA A 291 -12.79 13.46 10.25
C ALA A 291 -13.22 14.94 10.40
N LEU A 292 -13.97 15.29 11.46
CA LEU A 292 -14.34 16.67 11.78
C LEU A 292 -13.13 17.57 12.09
N ARG A 293 -11.98 17.00 12.46
CA ARG A 293 -10.71 17.73 12.65
C ARG A 293 -9.88 17.76 11.38
N ILE A 294 -9.80 16.65 10.66
CA ILE A 294 -8.97 16.49 9.46
C ILE A 294 -9.51 17.33 8.30
N LEU A 295 -10.82 17.34 8.07
CA LEU A 295 -11.43 18.09 6.96
C LEU A 295 -11.13 19.60 7.01
N PRO A 296 -11.42 20.33 8.10
CA PRO A 296 -11.09 21.75 8.17
C PRO A 296 -9.57 22.00 8.14
N ALA A 297 -8.77 21.15 8.78
CA ALA A 297 -7.30 21.27 8.75
C ALA A 297 -6.73 21.08 7.33
N THR A 298 -7.35 20.23 6.51
CA THR A 298 -7.00 20.04 5.10
C THR A 298 -7.26 21.30 4.27
N LEU A 299 -8.37 21.99 4.53
CA LEU A 299 -8.76 23.22 3.84
C LEU A 299 -7.95 24.43 4.30
N LEU A 300 -7.69 24.54 5.60
CA LEU A 300 -6.94 25.63 6.23
C LEU A 300 -5.42 25.38 6.28
N TRP A 301 -4.94 24.39 5.54
CA TRP A 301 -3.55 23.98 5.52
C TRP A 301 -2.64 25.16 5.15
N LYS A 302 -1.78 25.56 6.10
CA LYS A 302 -0.78 26.60 5.89
C LYS A 302 0.46 26.01 5.24
N ASN A 303 0.94 26.65 4.17
CA ASN A 303 2.26 26.33 3.64
C ASN A 303 3.29 26.72 4.71
N ARG A 304 4.20 25.81 5.07
CA ARG A 304 5.41 26.21 5.80
C ARG A 304 6.31 26.84 4.75
N THR A 305 6.51 28.15 4.87
CA THR A 305 7.51 28.88 4.08
C THR A 305 8.89 28.55 4.59
#